data_AF-A0A382REJ0-F1
#
_entry.id   AF-A0A382REJ0-F1
#
_cell.length_a   1.000
_cell.length_b   1.000
_cell.length_c   1.000
_cell.angle_alpha   90.00
_cell.angle_beta   90.00
_cell.angle_gamma   90.00
#
_symmetry.space_group_name_H-M   'P 1'
#
loop_
_entity.id
_entity.type
_entity.pdbx_description
1 polymer ?
#
loop_
_entity_poly.entity_id
_entity_poly.type
_entity_poly.pdbx_seq_one_letter_code
_entity_poly.pdbx_strand_id
1 'polypeptide(L)'
;FAKRPNKPWEGVDYFDSKFSPVHVDLIEILGGHGKSTPSLHEMANVCGIPGKMGVEGKEVAPLWLEGRLPEIVAYNECDALSTYLIWLRTAHFGGFFSDQAYEEEQLRVRELLEREGALPGKEHLLEFLEEWERLQTD
;
A
#
# COMPACT_ATOMS: atom_id res chain seq x y z
N PHE A 1 8.58 17.88 2.52
CA PHE A 1 8.86 16.44 2.58
C PHE A 1 9.51 16.04 1.25
N ALA A 2 10.45 15.08 1.22
CA ALA A 2 11.18 14.65 0.01
C ALA A 2 11.97 15.78 -0.74
N LYS A 3 12.85 16.51 -0.05
CA LYS A 3 13.86 17.34 -0.73
C LYS A 3 15.11 16.50 -0.95
N ARG A 4 15.63 16.52 -2.18
CA ARG A 4 16.89 15.87 -2.49
C ARG A 4 18.05 16.64 -1.84
N PRO A 5 18.91 15.99 -1.03
CA PRO A 5 20.10 16.64 -0.50
C PRO A 5 21.09 16.93 -1.64
N ASN A 6 21.92 17.97 -1.50
CA ASN A 6 22.93 18.26 -2.53
C ASN A 6 24.06 17.21 -2.51
N LYS A 7 24.33 16.62 -1.34
CA LYS A 7 25.31 15.55 -1.16
C LYS A 7 24.73 14.42 -0.31
N PRO A 8 25.13 13.14 -0.51
CA PRO A 8 24.54 11.99 0.18
C PRO A 8 24.60 12.02 1.71
N TRP A 9 25.56 12.72 2.30
CA TRP A 9 25.73 12.83 3.76
C TRP A 9 25.03 14.06 4.38
N GLU A 10 24.43 14.93 3.58
CA GLU A 10 23.72 16.13 4.06
C GLU A 10 22.28 15.84 4.48
N GLY A 11 21.78 14.63 4.19
CA GLY A 11 20.46 14.18 4.57
C GLY A 11 20.06 12.92 3.82
N VAL A 12 18.84 12.46 4.09
CA VAL A 12 18.26 11.31 3.42
C VAL A 12 17.83 11.70 2.00
N ASP A 13 18.36 11.02 0.99
CA ASP A 13 17.84 11.08 -0.38
C ASP A 13 16.70 10.07 -0.55
N TYR A 14 15.46 10.56 -0.53
CA TYR A 14 14.25 9.74 -0.73
C TYR A 14 14.01 9.33 -2.19
N PHE A 15 14.86 9.79 -3.13
CA PHE A 15 14.77 9.46 -4.56
C PHE A 15 15.82 8.46 -4.99
N ASP A 16 16.79 8.11 -4.13
CA ASP A 16 17.74 7.03 -4.39
C ASP A 16 17.14 5.70 -3.94
N SER A 17 16.38 5.07 -4.83
CA SER A 17 15.72 3.79 -4.54
C SER A 17 16.68 2.60 -4.45
N LYS A 18 17.94 2.72 -4.90
CA LYS A 18 18.87 1.58 -5.01
C LYS A 18 19.91 1.51 -3.90
N PHE A 19 20.36 2.65 -3.39
CA PHE A 19 21.44 2.70 -2.41
C PHE A 19 21.06 3.36 -1.10
N SER A 20 19.80 3.76 -0.94
CA SER A 20 19.36 4.43 0.27
C SER A 20 19.03 3.44 1.38
N PRO A 21 19.73 3.51 2.54
CA PRO A 21 19.56 2.55 3.63
C PRO A 21 18.25 2.74 4.41
N VAL A 22 17.43 3.72 4.02
CA VAL A 22 16.16 4.04 4.68
C VAL A 22 14.94 3.60 3.88
N HIS A 23 15.13 3.08 2.66
CA HIS A 23 14.05 2.51 1.87
C HIS A 23 13.92 1.03 2.15
N VAL A 24 12.68 0.57 2.14
CA VAL A 24 12.32 -0.85 2.19
C VAL A 24 11.54 -1.14 0.91
N ASP A 25 12.17 -1.84 -0.03
CA ASP A 25 11.49 -2.30 -1.24
C ASP A 25 10.93 -3.71 -1.01
N LEU A 26 9.60 -3.81 -0.89
CA LEU A 26 8.91 -5.08 -0.68
C LEU A 26 9.07 -6.03 -1.86
N ILE A 27 9.23 -5.52 -3.08
CA ILE A 27 9.46 -6.36 -4.26
C ILE A 27 10.83 -7.01 -4.18
N GLU A 28 11.86 -6.30 -3.72
CA GLU A 28 13.19 -6.91 -3.55
C GLU A 28 13.21 -7.95 -2.41
N ILE A 29 12.43 -7.73 -1.36
CA ILE A 29 12.35 -8.63 -0.20
C ILE A 29 11.53 -9.90 -0.51
N LEU A 30 10.37 -9.73 -1.15
CA LEU A 30 9.39 -10.80 -1.37
C LEU A 30 9.50 -11.42 -2.77
N GLY A 31 10.17 -10.74 -3.70
CA GLY A 31 10.43 -11.22 -5.05
C GLY A 31 11.47 -12.34 -5.06
N GLY A 32 11.15 -13.45 -5.72
CA GLY A 32 12.11 -14.53 -5.94
C GLY A 32 13.11 -14.19 -7.05
N HIS A 33 14.39 -14.51 -6.84
CA HIS A 33 15.40 -14.42 -7.89
C HIS A 33 15.02 -15.30 -9.10
N GLY A 34 14.71 -14.69 -10.24
CA GLY A 34 14.51 -15.39 -11.52
C GLY A 34 13.08 -15.88 -11.84
N LYS A 35 12.07 -15.59 -11.01
CA LYS A 35 10.64 -15.76 -11.36
C LYS A 35 10.01 -14.40 -11.66
N SER A 36 8.89 -14.39 -12.38
CA SER A 36 8.08 -13.19 -12.60
C SER A 36 7.80 -12.50 -11.27
N THR A 37 8.20 -11.24 -11.14
CA THR A 37 7.88 -10.42 -9.96
C THR A 37 6.37 -10.39 -9.76
N PRO A 38 5.86 -10.79 -8.58
CA PRO A 38 4.43 -10.74 -8.32
C PRO A 38 3.94 -9.30 -8.33
N SER A 39 2.76 -9.08 -8.89
CA SER A 39 2.07 -7.80 -8.83
C SER A 39 1.56 -7.53 -7.40
N LEU A 40 1.31 -6.25 -7.09
CA LEU A 40 0.70 -5.85 -5.81
C LEU A 40 -0.61 -6.62 -5.53
N HIS A 41 -1.45 -6.80 -6.56
CA HIS A 41 -2.70 -7.53 -6.45
C HIS A 41 -2.48 -9.00 -6.07
N GLU A 42 -1.51 -9.68 -6.70
CA GLU A 42 -1.20 -11.08 -6.36
C GLU A 42 -0.68 -11.20 -4.92
N MET A 43 0.17 -10.27 -4.48
CA MET A 43 0.70 -10.26 -3.11
C MET A 43 -0.38 -9.99 -2.07
N ALA A 44 -1.27 -9.03 -2.35
CA ALA A 44 -2.40 -8.69 -1.48
C ALA A 44 -3.35 -9.88 -1.32
N ASN A 45 -3.71 -10.55 -2.43
CA ASN A 45 -4.59 -11.72 -2.42
C ASN A 45 -4.01 -12.87 -1.57
N VAL A 46 -2.72 -13.19 -1.71
CA VAL A 46 -2.05 -14.21 -0.87
C VAL A 46 -2.06 -13.81 0.61
N CYS A 47 -2.12 -12.51 0.88
CA CYS A 47 -2.22 -12.00 2.24
C CYS A 47 -3.67 -11.88 2.77
N GLY A 48 -4.71 -12.18 1.98
CA GLY A 48 -6.09 -11.88 2.37
C GLY A 48 -6.33 -10.38 2.58
N ILE A 49 -5.60 -9.54 1.84
CA ILE A 49 -5.74 -8.09 1.80
C ILE A 49 -6.39 -7.75 0.45
N PRO A 50 -7.29 -6.75 0.38
CA PRO A 50 -7.82 -6.32 -0.90
C PRO A 50 -6.66 -5.91 -1.83
N GLY A 51 -6.64 -6.48 -3.04
CA GLY A 51 -5.73 -6.04 -4.08
C GLY A 51 -6.27 -4.82 -4.83
N LYS A 52 -5.95 -4.70 -6.12
CA LYS A 52 -6.52 -3.67 -7.00
C LYS A 52 -8.06 -3.66 -6.96
N MET A 53 -8.64 -2.56 -6.51
CA MET A 53 -10.08 -2.28 -6.51
C MET A 53 -10.42 -1.43 -7.75
N GLY A 54 -10.87 -2.08 -8.83
CA GLY A 54 -11.45 -1.41 -10.01
C GLY A 54 -10.45 -0.91 -11.07
N VAL A 55 -9.65 0.10 -10.76
CA VAL A 55 -8.81 0.79 -11.76
C VAL A 55 -7.49 0.04 -12.00
N GLU A 56 -7.15 -0.23 -13.26
CA GLU A 56 -5.83 -0.69 -13.64
C GLU A 56 -4.88 0.47 -13.92
N GLY A 57 -3.59 0.33 -13.58
CA GLY A 57 -2.59 1.39 -13.84
C GLY A 57 -2.48 1.87 -15.30
N LYS A 58 -2.90 1.05 -16.27
CA LYS A 58 -2.98 1.44 -17.70
C LYS A 58 -4.06 2.50 -17.99
N GLU A 59 -5.03 2.65 -17.08
CA GLU A 59 -6.19 3.54 -17.23
C GLU A 59 -5.93 4.94 -16.68
N VAL A 60 -4.83 5.15 -15.93
CA VAL A 60 -4.51 6.46 -15.32
C VAL A 60 -4.40 7.58 -16.37
N ALA A 61 -3.73 7.32 -17.51
CA ALA A 61 -3.56 8.34 -18.55
C ALA A 61 -4.91 8.70 -19.23
N PRO A 62 -5.75 7.73 -19.66
CA PRO A 62 -7.12 7.99 -20.08
C PRO A 62 -7.94 8.77 -19.05
N LEU A 63 -7.99 8.31 -17.79
CA LEU A 63 -8.75 8.96 -16.70
C LEU A 63 -8.32 10.41 -16.49
N TRP A 64 -7.01 10.68 -16.59
CA TRP A 64 -6.48 12.05 -16.46
C TRP A 64 -6.97 12.95 -17.59
N LEU A 65 -6.92 12.46 -18.84
CA LEU A 65 -7.40 13.21 -20.00
C LEU A 65 -8.91 13.47 -19.96
N GLU A 66 -9.66 12.57 -19.31
CA GLU A 66 -11.10 12.72 -19.05
C GLU A 66 -11.42 13.60 -17.83
N GLY A 67 -10.42 14.09 -17.09
CA GLY A 67 -10.62 14.90 -15.89
C GLY A 67 -11.12 14.11 -14.67
N ARG A 68 -11.00 12.78 -14.68
CA ARG A 68 -11.48 11.86 -13.65
C ARG A 68 -10.46 11.70 -12.52
N LEU A 69 -10.00 12.83 -11.98
CA LEU A 69 -9.02 12.86 -10.89
C LEU A 69 -9.48 12.12 -9.62
N PRO A 70 -10.76 12.18 -9.18
CA PRO A 70 -11.20 11.45 -7.99
C PRO A 70 -10.92 9.95 -8.05
N GLU A 71 -11.06 9.33 -9.23
CA GLU A 71 -10.82 7.90 -9.41
C GLU A 71 -9.34 7.53 -9.36
N ILE A 72 -8.49 8.39 -9.93
CA ILE A 72 -7.03 8.23 -9.83
C ILE A 72 -6.61 8.33 -8.36
N VAL A 73 -7.17 9.27 -7.59
CA VAL A 73 -6.87 9.41 -6.17
C VAL A 73 -7.33 8.19 -5.39
N ALA A 74 -8.58 7.74 -5.58
CA ALA A 74 -9.14 6.57 -4.92
C ALA A 74 -8.28 5.31 -5.17
N TYR A 75 -7.90 5.09 -6.43
CA TYR A 75 -6.99 4.01 -6.83
C TYR A 75 -5.65 4.05 -6.08
N ASN A 76 -5.00 5.21 -6.04
CA ASN A 76 -3.70 5.35 -5.37
C ASN A 76 -3.81 5.18 -3.84
N GLU A 77 -4.91 5.61 -3.24
CA GLU A 77 -5.17 5.40 -1.80
C GLU A 77 -5.30 3.91 -1.48
N CYS A 78 -6.07 3.15 -2.26
CA CYS A 78 -6.20 1.70 -2.09
C CYS A 78 -4.87 0.95 -2.31
N ASP A 79 -4.08 1.31 -3.32
CA ASP A 79 -2.76 0.72 -3.55
C ASP A 79 -1.79 1.03 -2.40
N ALA A 80 -1.84 2.25 -1.84
CA ALA A 80 -1.02 2.63 -0.68
C ALA A 80 -1.40 1.84 0.59
N LEU A 81 -2.70 1.65 0.84
CA LEU A 81 -3.21 0.84 1.95
C LEU A 81 -2.76 -0.62 1.82
N SER A 82 -2.94 -1.20 0.62
CA SER A 82 -2.50 -2.58 0.33
C SER A 82 -1.00 -2.74 0.56
N THR A 83 -0.21 -1.79 0.07
CA THR A 83 1.25 -1.77 0.25
C THR A 83 1.65 -1.71 1.72
N TYR A 84 1.01 -0.83 2.50
CA TYR A 84 1.26 -0.72 3.94
C TYR A 84 0.93 -2.02 4.68
N LEU A 85 -0.21 -2.66 4.38
CA LEU A 85 -0.62 -3.88 5.06
C LEU A 85 0.29 -5.08 4.72
N ILE A 86 0.78 -5.16 3.47
CA ILE A 86 1.80 -6.14 3.08
C ILE A 86 3.12 -5.87 3.80
N TRP A 87 3.54 -4.60 3.88
CA TRP A 87 4.72 -4.22 4.66
C TRP A 87 4.57 -4.61 6.14
N LEU A 88 3.42 -4.31 6.74
CA LEU A 88 3.15 -4.59 8.14
C LEU A 88 3.23 -6.09 8.42
N ARG A 89 2.65 -6.92 7.55
CA ARG A 89 2.77 -8.39 7.65
C ARG A 89 4.21 -8.87 7.48
N THR A 90 4.94 -8.28 6.54
CA THR A 90 6.36 -8.61 6.31
C THR A 90 7.20 -8.26 7.55
N ALA A 91 6.95 -7.10 8.16
CA ALA A 91 7.63 -6.64 9.37
C ALA A 91 7.29 -7.52 10.59
N HIS A 92 6.03 -7.96 10.72
CA HIS A 92 5.60 -8.92 11.73
C HIS A 92 6.33 -10.26 11.59
N PHE A 93 6.36 -10.85 10.39
CA PHE A 93 7.14 -12.07 10.14
C PHE A 93 8.65 -11.87 10.31
N GLY A 94 9.16 -10.67 10.06
CA GLY A 94 10.54 -10.29 10.34
C GLY A 94 10.86 -10.12 11.84
N GLY A 95 9.87 -10.21 12.73
CA GLY A 95 10.03 -10.06 14.18
C GLY A 95 10.13 -8.62 14.67
N PHE A 96 9.80 -7.63 13.83
CA PHE A 96 9.80 -6.22 14.20
C PHE A 96 8.53 -5.81 14.97
N PHE A 97 7.46 -6.61 14.84
CA PHE A 97 6.22 -6.46 15.59
C PHE A 97 5.95 -7.76 16.35
N SER A 98 5.45 -7.64 17.59
CA SER A 98 4.82 -8.78 18.27
C SER A 98 3.43 -9.04 17.67
N ASP A 99 2.85 -10.20 17.97
CA ASP A 99 1.47 -10.51 17.55
C ASP A 99 0.48 -9.43 18.03
N GLN A 100 0.62 -8.99 19.29
CA GLN A 100 -0.21 -7.91 19.82
C GLN A 100 -0.03 -6.60 19.06
N ALA A 101 1.23 -6.19 18.79
CA ALA A 101 1.49 -4.94 18.09
C ALA A 101 1.01 -5.00 16.63
N TYR A 102 1.10 -6.16 15.98
CA TYR A 102 0.56 -6.39 14.64
C TYR A 102 -0.96 -6.21 14.59
N GLU A 103 -1.69 -6.82 15.52
CA GLU A 103 -3.14 -6.65 15.63
C GLU A 103 -3.56 -5.21 15.95
N GLU A 104 -2.84 -4.53 16.85
CA GLU A 104 -3.09 -3.12 17.18
C GLU A 104 -2.91 -2.19 15.97
N GLU A 105 -1.86 -2.39 15.16
CA GLU A 105 -1.67 -1.61 13.92
C GLU A 105 -2.75 -1.90 12.88
N GLN A 106 -3.16 -3.16 12.74
CA GLN A 106 -4.28 -3.52 11.86
C GLN A 106 -5.60 -2.88 12.30
N LEU A 107 -5.85 -2.78 13.61
CA LEU A 107 -7.02 -2.08 14.14
C LEU A 107 -6.96 -0.58 13.83
N ARG A 108 -5.81 0.07 13.98
CA ARG A 108 -5.64 1.50 13.63
C ARG A 108 -5.96 1.79 12.16
N VAL A 109 -5.61 0.86 11.25
CA VAL A 109 -5.98 1.00 9.83
C VAL A 109 -7.50 0.90 9.66
N ARG A 110 -8.18 -0.02 10.34
CA ARG A 110 -9.65 -0.13 10.28
C ARG A 110 -10.33 1.15 10.77
N GLU A 111 -9.92 1.64 11.95
CA GLU A 111 -10.43 2.90 12.50
C GLU A 111 -10.16 4.10 11.58
N LEU A 112 -9.01 4.12 10.90
CA LEU A 112 -8.69 5.12 9.88
C LEU A 112 -9.67 5.04 8.70
N LEU A 113 -9.90 3.84 8.15
CA LEU A 113 -10.80 3.61 7.03
C LEU A 113 -12.24 3.98 7.36
N GLU A 114 -12.74 3.59 8.54
CA GLU A 114 -14.08 3.95 9.02
C GLU A 114 -14.24 5.47 9.14
N ARG A 115 -13.26 6.14 9.76
CA ARG A 115 -13.32 7.59 9.99
C ARG A 115 -13.24 8.38 8.69
N GLU A 116 -12.26 8.08 7.84
CA GLU A 116 -12.04 8.83 6.59
C GLU A 116 -13.09 8.46 5.53
N GLY A 117 -13.53 7.21 5.49
CA GLY A 117 -14.54 6.72 4.55
C GLY A 117 -15.94 7.30 4.79
N ALA A 118 -16.22 7.83 5.98
CA ALA A 118 -17.45 8.58 6.28
C ALA A 118 -17.47 9.99 5.65
N LEU A 119 -16.34 10.47 5.08
CA LEU A 119 -16.28 11.76 4.41
C LEU A 119 -16.77 11.67 2.96
N PRO A 120 -17.45 12.70 2.42
CA PRO A 120 -17.89 12.70 1.03
C PRO A 120 -16.73 12.54 0.03
N GLY A 121 -16.87 11.63 -0.93
CA GLY A 121 -15.84 11.35 -1.93
C GLY A 121 -14.70 10.43 -1.45
N LYS A 122 -14.91 9.74 -0.32
CA LYS A 122 -13.98 8.74 0.26
C LYS A 122 -14.63 7.36 0.44
N GLU A 123 -15.76 7.13 -0.22
CA GLU A 123 -16.57 5.92 -0.06
C GLU A 123 -15.78 4.64 -0.42
N HIS A 124 -14.81 4.73 -1.34
CA HIS A 124 -13.90 3.63 -1.69
C HIS A 124 -13.09 3.08 -0.50
N LEU A 125 -12.89 3.87 0.56
CA LEU A 125 -12.21 3.41 1.77
C LEU A 125 -13.08 2.45 2.60
N LEU A 126 -14.41 2.67 2.61
CA LEU A 126 -15.34 1.73 3.23
C LEU A 126 -15.46 0.47 2.38
N GLU A 127 -15.51 0.59 1.04
CA GLU A 127 -15.50 -0.56 0.13
C GLU A 127 -14.22 -1.41 0.32
N PHE A 128 -13.06 -0.76 0.52
CA PHE A 128 -11.82 -1.45 0.84
C PHE A 128 -11.91 -2.20 2.18
N LEU A 129 -12.47 -1.56 3.22
CA LEU A 129 -12.64 -2.17 4.53
C LEU A 129 -13.57 -3.40 4.47
N GLU A 130 -14.71 -3.28 3.81
CA GLU A 130 -15.67 -4.37 3.64
C GLU A 130 -15.04 -5.58 2.91
N GLU A 131 -14.32 -5.33 1.82
CA GLU A 131 -13.62 -6.39 1.10
C GLU A 131 -12.51 -7.02 1.96
N TRP A 132 -11.83 -6.22 2.78
CA TRP A 132 -10.79 -6.73 3.67
C TRP A 132 -11.40 -7.67 4.72
N GLU A 133 -12.50 -7.29 5.35
CA GLU A 133 -13.20 -8.13 6.33
C GLU A 133 -13.72 -9.43 5.71
N ARG A 134 -14.25 -9.35 4.47
CA ARG A 134 -14.68 -10.53 3.71
C ARG A 134 -13.53 -11.52 3.53
N LEU A 135 -12.35 -11.05 3.10
CA LEU A 135 -11.17 -11.87 2.86
C LEU A 135 -10.55 -12.48 4.12
N GLN A 136 -10.86 -11.97 5.32
CA GLN A 136 -10.39 -12.54 6.59
C GLN A 136 -11.32 -13.65 7.12
N THR A 137 -12.53 -13.77 6.57
CA THR A 137 -13.54 -14.73 7.02
C THR A 137 -13.62 -15.99 6.14
N ASP A 138 -13.04 -15.92 4.93
CA ASP A 138 -12.89 -17.03 3.97
C ASP A 138 -11.67 -17.93 4.26
#